data_AF-A0A6I3GT06-F1
#
_entry.id   AF-A0A6I3GT06-F1
#
_cell.length_a   1.000
_cell.length_b   1.000
_cell.length_c   1.000
_cell.angle_alpha   90.00
_cell.angle_beta   90.00
_cell.angle_gamma   90.00
#
_symmetry.space_group_name_H-M   'P 1'
#
loop_
_entity.id
_entity.type
_entity.pdbx_description
1 polymer ?
#
loop_
_entity_poly.entity_id
_entity_poly.type
_entity_poly.pdbx_seq_one_letter_code
_entity_poly.pdbx_strand_id
1 'polypeptide(L)' 'MSDRKPLIAGNWKMNLDHQQAIALVQKIAWTLKDVDHDYDKVEVAVFPPFTDLRTLQTLIDADKLQLRL' A
#
# COMPACT_ATOMS: atom_id res chain seq x y z
N MET A 1 -12.60 16.65 -19.68
CA MET A 1 -12.06 15.31 -19.32
C MET A 1 -12.55 15.02 -17.91
N SER A 2 -13.05 13.81 -17.60
CA SER A 2 -13.56 13.55 -16.25
C SER A 2 -12.42 13.60 -15.24
N ASP A 3 -12.63 14.31 -14.14
CA ASP A 3 -11.67 14.54 -13.06
C ASP A 3 -11.56 13.29 -12.16
N ARG A 4 -11.14 12.17 -12.75
CA ARG A 4 -10.93 10.91 -12.03
C ARG A 4 -9.57 10.95 -11.37
N LYS A 5 -9.56 10.74 -10.06
CA LYS A 5 -8.34 10.46 -9.31
C LYS A 5 -7.69 9.16 -9.84
N PRO A 6 -6.45 9.19 -10.33
CA PRO A 6 -5.73 7.97 -10.72
C PRO A 6 -5.53 7.03 -9.53
N LEU A 7 -5.56 5.73 -9.82
CA LEU A 7 -5.27 4.66 -8.87
C LEU A 7 -4.09 3.83 -9.38
N ILE A 8 -3.06 3.67 -8.55
CA ILE A 8 -1.95 2.75 -8.78
C ILE A 8 -2.08 1.58 -7.81
N ALA A 9 -2.40 0.39 -8.35
CA ALA A 9 -2.63 -0.81 -7.56
C ALA A 9 -1.57 -1.88 -7.84
N GLY A 10 -0.80 -2.24 -6.81
CA GLY A 10 0.25 -3.26 -6.89
C GLY A 10 -0.31 -4.65 -6.61
N ASN A 11 -0.60 -5.43 -7.65
CA ASN A 11 -0.99 -6.84 -7.51
C ASN A 11 0.23 -7.74 -7.29
N TRP A 12 0.36 -8.29 -6.09
CA TRP A 12 1.51 -9.14 -5.72
C TRP A 12 1.38 -10.56 -6.26
N LYS A 13 0.20 -10.94 -6.74
CA LYS A 13 -0.13 -12.30 -7.14
C LYS A 13 0.14 -13.25 -5.96
N MET A 14 0.74 -14.41 -6.22
CA MET A 14 1.10 -15.37 -5.18
C MET A 14 2.60 -15.25 -4.84
N ASN A 15 2.97 -14.09 -4.32
CA ASN A 15 4.34 -13.81 -3.86
C ASN A 15 4.29 -13.20 -2.47
N LEU A 16 5.45 -13.27 -1.81
CA LEU A 16 5.72 -12.81 -0.46
C LEU A 16 5.09 -13.69 0.62
N ASP A 17 5.77 -13.71 1.77
CA ASP A 17 5.18 -14.11 3.04
C ASP A 17 4.80 -12.87 3.87
N HIS A 18 4.08 -13.07 4.96
CA HIS A 18 3.62 -11.98 5.83
C HIS A 18 4.74 -11.07 6.38
N GLN A 19 5.98 -11.55 6.54
CA GLN A 19 7.10 -10.72 7.01
C GLN A 19 7.63 -9.85 5.87
N GLN A 20 7.77 -10.43 4.68
CA GLN A 20 8.15 -9.71 3.47
C GLN A 20 7.09 -8.67 3.08
N ALA A 21 5.81 -8.99 3.28
CA ALA A 21 4.68 -8.08 3.09
C ALA A 21 4.79 -6.83 3.99
N ILE A 22 5.09 -7.00 5.28
CA ILE A 22 5.33 -5.90 6.22
C ILE A 22 6.46 -5.01 5.70
N ALA A 23 7.62 -5.62 5.42
CA ALA A 23 8.80 -4.89 5.01
C ALA A 23 8.56 -4.11 3.70
N LEU A 24 7.83 -4.69 2.76
CA LEU A 24 7.47 -4.03 1.50
C LEU A 24 6.53 -2.85 1.73
N VAL A 25 5.47 -3.01 2.53
CA VAL A 25 4.51 -1.92 2.80
C VAL A 25 5.18 -0.76 3.54
N GLN A 26 6.02 -1.04 4.53
CA GLN A 26 6.82 -0.01 5.21
C GLN A 26 7.73 0.72 4.24
N LYS A 27 8.43 -0.02 3.36
CA LYS A 27 9.31 0.58 2.35
C LYS A 27 8.53 1.45 1.36
N ILE A 28 7.35 1.01 0.90
CA ILE A 28 6.49 1.82 0.02
C ILE A 28 6.08 3.10 0.73
N ALA A 29 5.59 3.01 1.97
CA ALA A 29 5.16 4.17 2.74
C ALA A 29 6.28 5.19 2.95
N TRP A 30 7.49 4.74 3.30
CA TRP A 30 8.65 5.62 3.47
C TRP A 30 9.09 6.25 2.15
N THR A 31 9.19 5.45 1.08
CA THR A 31 9.63 5.96 -0.22
C THR A 31 8.65 7.02 -0.76
N LEU A 32 7.34 6.81 -0.59
CA LEU A 32 6.32 7.79 -0.98
C LEU A 32 6.38 9.06 -0.12
N LYS A 33 6.66 8.92 1.18
CA LYS A 33 6.85 10.07 2.07
C LYS A 33 8.09 10.89 1.70
N ASP A 34 9.20 10.23 1.38
CA ASP A 34 10.47 10.89 1.03
C ASP A 34 10.36 11.76 -0.23
N VAL A 35 9.44 11.43 -1.14
CA VAL A 35 9.15 12.20 -2.35
C VAL A 35 7.92 13.11 -2.23
N ASP A 36 7.41 13.31 -1.00
CA ASP A 36 6.23 14.12 -0.70
C ASP A 36 5.00 13.76 -1.55
N HIS A 37 4.72 12.45 -1.66
CA HIS A 37 3.60 11.93 -2.46
C HIS A 37 2.26 12.46 -1.94
N ASP A 38 1.48 13.01 -2.87
CA ASP A 38 0.13 13.52 -2.62
C ASP A 38 -0.93 12.44 -2.88
N TYR A 39 -1.42 11.84 -1.80
CA TYR A 39 -2.46 10.82 -1.85
C TYR A 39 -3.80 11.37 -2.30
N ASP A 40 -4.06 12.68 -2.32
CA ASP A 40 -5.28 13.28 -2.88
C ASP A 40 -5.22 13.36 -4.41
N LYS A 41 -4.02 13.50 -4.97
CA LYS A 41 -3.81 13.47 -6.42
C LYS A 41 -3.77 12.06 -6.99
N VAL A 42 -3.16 11.10 -6.30
CA VAL A 42 -3.03 9.71 -6.78
C VAL A 42 -3.20 8.73 -5.64
N GLU A 43 -4.17 7.82 -5.78
CA GLU A 43 -4.41 6.74 -4.82
C GLU A 43 -3.42 5.58 -5.02
N VAL A 44 -2.99 4.98 -3.93
CA VAL A 44 -2.07 3.83 -3.92
C VAL A 44 -2.70 2.67 -3.16
N ALA A 45 -2.79 1.51 -3.80
CA ALA A 45 -3.30 0.27 -3.22
C ALA A 45 -2.32 -0.88 -3.41
N VAL A 46 -2.35 -1.86 -2.50
CA VAL A 46 -1.61 -3.13 -2.63
C VAL A 46 -2.59 -4.29 -2.54
N PHE A 47 -2.46 -5.27 -3.45
CA PHE A 47 -3.27 -6.48 -3.46
C PHE A 47 -2.39 -7.68 -3.11
N PRO A 48 -2.24 -7.99 -1.81
CA PRO A 48 -1.44 -9.11 -1.34
C PRO A 48 -2.18 -10.46 -1.47
N PRO A 49 -1.48 -11.60 -1.29
CA PRO A 49 -2.12 -12.87 -0.96
C PRO A 49 -3.03 -12.76 0.28
N PHE A 50 -4.08 -13.59 0.33
CA PHE A 50 -5.04 -13.60 1.42
C PHE A 50 -4.40 -13.77 2.81
N THR A 51 -3.31 -14.53 2.89
CA THR A 51 -2.56 -14.82 4.13
C THR A 51 -1.94 -13.59 4.77
N ASP A 52 -1.71 -12.51 4.01
CA ASP A 52 -1.00 -11.33 4.50
C ASP A 52 -1.97 -10.19 4.86
N LEU A 53 -3.25 -10.28 4.46
CA LEU A 53 -4.25 -9.23 4.62
C LEU A 53 -4.37 -8.76 6.09
N ARG A 54 -4.42 -9.71 7.04
CA ARG A 54 -4.57 -9.36 8.45
C ARG A 54 -3.34 -8.61 8.97
N THR A 55 -2.16 -9.07 8.61
CA THR A 55 -0.88 -8.47 8.99
C THR A 55 -0.78 -7.05 8.45
N LEU A 56 -1.11 -6.85 7.17
CA LEU A 56 -1.06 -5.53 6.55
C LEU A 56 -2.13 -4.58 7.08
N GLN A 57 -3.35 -5.07 7.35
CA GLN A 57 -4.39 -4.27 7.99
C GLN A 57 -3.90 -3.72 9.32
N THR A 58 -3.34 -4.58 10.18
CA THR A 58 -2.85 -4.13 11.50
C THR A 58 -1.71 -3.12 11.39
N LEU A 59 -0.83 -3.27 10.40
CA LEU A 59 0.27 -2.35 10.15
C LEU A 59 -0.24 -0.98 9.67
N ILE A 60 -1.13 -0.98 8.67
CA ILE A 60 -1.71 0.25 8.08
C ILE A 60 -2.43 1.05 9.16
N ASP A 61 -3.24 0.39 10.00
CA ASP A 61 -3.99 1.05 11.07
C ASP A 61 -3.07 1.60 12.17
N ALA A 62 -2.03 0.85 12.56
CA ALA A 62 -1.09 1.25 13.61
C ALA A 62 -0.23 2.45 13.20
N ASP A 63 0.31 2.42 11.99
CA ASP A 63 1.20 3.46 11.46
C ASP A 63 0.43 4.61 10.78
N LYS A 64 -0.91 4.52 10.73
CA LYS A 64 -1.81 5.48 10.06
C LYS A 64 -1.42 5.73 8.60
N LEU A 65 -1.06 4.67 7.89
CA LEU A 65 -0.64 4.75 6.50
C LEU A 65 -1.85 5.09 5.61
N GLN A 66 -1.62 5.88 4.56
CA GLN A 66 -2.67 6.24 3.60
C GLN A 66 -2.82 5.23 2.44
N LEU A 67 -2.14 4.09 2.53
CA LEU A 67 -2.22 2.97 1.58
C LEU A 67 -3.57 2.23 1.73
N ARG A 68 -4.10 1.73 0.60
CA ARG A 68 -5.31 0.89 0.56
C ARG A 68 -4.99 -0.60 0.36
N LEU A 69 -5.89 -1.46 0.85
CA LEU A 69 -5.93 -2.91 0.59
C LEU A 69 -7.07 -3.25 -0.38
#